data_AF-W6KMB7-F1
#
_entry.id   AF-W6KMB7-F1
#
_cell.length_a   1.000
_cell.length_b   1.000
_cell.length_c   1.000
_cell.angle_alpha   90.00
_cell.angle_beta   90.00
_cell.angle_gamma   90.00
#
_symmetry.space_group_name_H-M   'P 1'
#
loop_
_entity.id
_entity.type
_entity.pdbx_description
1 polymer ?
#
loop_
_entity_poly.entity_id
_entity_poly.type
_entity_poly.pdbx_seq_one_letter_code
_entity_poly.pdbx_strand_id
1 'polypeptide(L)'
;MFPRHVEDITQLLTLQVLESYSNYMALQAANSPLRTPHPSQPQDKVAPASVKEALAPLELLHGKTFLSALSIALHGKESVVRYVEDNICAAHMPSLPNAQPTTENEEESPRRTLAGTSLSTARYIYRVGEHILLSEYYCPCSAYAYQSVRRKKVWCCKHILALRLCLALESAGVEQHNIQILVIDPKTFADLLAEVNYEKEDSKYKK
;
A
#
# COMPACT_ATOMS: atom_id res chain seq x y z
N MET A 1 8.77 9.10 34.70
CA MET A 1 9.73 9.38 33.61
C MET A 1 9.07 8.95 32.31
N PHE A 2 8.46 9.89 31.59
CA PHE A 2 7.76 9.57 30.33
C PHE A 2 8.80 9.14 29.29
N PRO A 3 8.58 8.04 28.54
CA PRO A 3 9.43 7.75 27.39
C PRO A 3 9.23 8.91 26.43
N ARG A 4 10.29 9.70 26.21
CA ARG A 4 10.28 10.70 25.14
C ARG A 4 10.02 9.93 23.86
N HIS A 5 8.88 10.21 23.23
CA HIS A 5 8.59 9.84 21.86
C HIS A 5 9.70 10.46 21.00
N VAL A 6 10.80 9.74 20.82
CA VAL A 6 11.68 9.99 19.68
C VAL A 6 10.86 9.46 18.52
N GLU A 7 10.12 10.36 17.87
CA GLU A 7 9.61 10.10 16.53
C GLU A 7 10.76 9.48 15.74
N ASP A 8 10.55 8.26 15.24
CA ASP A 8 11.61 7.49 14.58
C ASP A 8 12.01 8.28 13.33
N ILE A 9 13.09 9.06 13.42
CA ILE A 9 13.60 9.92 12.35
C ILE A 9 13.71 9.12 11.04
N THR A 10 14.07 7.83 11.13
CA THR A 10 14.10 6.91 9.99
C THR A 10 12.75 6.80 9.28
N GLN A 11 11.67 6.69 10.05
CA GLN A 11 10.32 6.60 9.52
C GLN A 11 9.90 7.91 8.84
N LEU A 12 10.17 9.05 9.47
CA LEU A 12 9.89 10.37 8.87
C LEU A 12 10.65 10.57 7.56
N LEU A 13 11.95 10.26 7.55
CA LEU A 13 12.77 10.31 6.33
C LEU A 13 12.26 9.35 5.27
N THR A 14 11.82 8.14 5.66
CA THR A 14 11.25 7.18 4.71
C THR A 14 10.00 7.74 4.04
N LEU A 15 9.08 8.32 4.81
CA LEU A 15 7.85 8.91 4.27
C LEU A 15 8.15 10.10 3.34
N GLN A 16 9.05 11.00 3.75
CA GLN A 16 9.45 12.15 2.93
C GLN A 16 10.09 11.74 1.60
N VAL A 17 10.93 10.70 1.61
CA VAL A 17 11.58 10.22 0.38
C VAL A 17 10.56 9.53 -0.52
N LEU A 18 9.62 8.74 0.03
CA LEU A 18 8.55 8.12 -0.74
C LEU A 18 7.64 9.16 -1.40
N GLU A 19 7.29 10.24 -0.69
CA GLU A 19 6.55 11.37 -1.24
C GLU A 19 7.32 12.09 -2.35
N SER A 20 8.61 12.34 -2.15
CA SER A 20 9.46 12.97 -3.18
C SER A 20 9.57 12.10 -4.43
N TYR A 21 9.72 10.79 -4.24
CA TYR A 21 9.77 9.81 -5.31
C TYR A 21 8.44 9.72 -6.07
N SER A 22 7.30 9.65 -5.37
CA SER A 22 6.00 9.53 -6.03
C SER A 22 5.64 10.79 -6.82
N ASN A 23 5.96 11.98 -6.29
CA ASN A 23 5.83 13.24 -7.02
C ASN A 23 6.71 13.27 -8.28
N TYR A 24 7.97 12.83 -8.17
CA TYR A 24 8.85 12.70 -9.34
C TYR A 24 8.26 11.76 -10.40
N MET A 25 7.74 10.60 -10.00
CA MET A 25 7.10 9.65 -10.92
C MET A 25 5.83 10.21 -11.56
N ALA A 26 5.01 10.94 -10.82
CA ALA A 26 3.81 11.59 -11.33
C ALA A 26 4.15 12.64 -12.41
N LEU A 27 5.19 13.45 -12.19
CA LEU A 27 5.69 14.40 -13.18
C LEU A 27 6.21 13.70 -14.44
N GLN A 28 6.93 12.59 -14.28
CA GLN A 28 7.43 11.81 -15.42
C GLN A 28 6.28 11.16 -16.22
N ALA A 29 5.24 10.68 -15.54
CA ALA A 29 4.04 10.16 -16.18
C ALA A 29 3.28 11.26 -16.95
N ALA A 30 3.23 12.48 -16.40
CA ALA A 30 2.59 13.63 -17.04
C ALA A 30 3.36 14.17 -18.25
N ASN A 31 4.70 14.06 -18.25
CA ASN A 31 5.58 14.53 -19.33
C ASN A 31 5.81 13.48 -20.44
N SER A 32 5.15 12.32 -20.38
CA SER A 32 5.09 11.36 -21.49
C SER A 32 4.41 12.01 -22.70
N PRO A 33 4.87 11.81 -23.95
CA PRO A 33 4.54 12.64 -25.12
C PRO A 33 3.07 12.68 -25.57
N LEU A 34 2.13 12.12 -24.81
CA LEU A 34 0.69 12.14 -25.08
C LEU A 34 -0.14 13.15 -24.27
N ARG A 35 0.45 13.95 -23.38
CA ARG A 35 -0.29 15.01 -22.67
C ARG A 35 0.44 16.35 -22.70
N THR A 36 -0.30 17.38 -23.09
CA THR A 36 0.15 18.77 -23.19
C THR A 36 0.61 19.30 -21.83
N PRO A 37 1.72 20.05 -21.75
CA PRO A 37 2.25 20.54 -20.47
C PRO A 37 1.36 21.64 -19.91
N HIS A 38 1.01 21.52 -18.63
CA HIS A 38 0.44 22.62 -17.84
C HIS A 38 1.57 23.23 -16.99
N PRO A 39 1.95 24.51 -17.18
CA PRO A 39 3.06 25.09 -16.45
C PRO A 39 2.53 25.85 -15.23
N SER A 40 2.76 25.32 -14.03
CA SER A 40 2.81 26.16 -12.83
C SER A 40 3.26 25.35 -11.61
N GLN A 41 4.54 25.38 -11.29
CA GLN A 41 5.00 25.40 -9.89
C GLN A 41 6.43 25.95 -9.78
N PRO A 42 6.72 26.84 -8.80
CA PRO A 42 8.07 27.35 -8.55
C PRO A 42 8.85 26.29 -7.75
N GLN A 43 10.02 25.87 -8.23
CA GLN A 43 10.87 24.93 -7.48
C GLN A 43 12.28 25.48 -7.29
N ASP A 44 12.53 25.99 -6.07
CA ASP A 44 13.86 26.14 -5.47
C ASP A 44 14.38 24.82 -4.85
N LYS A 45 13.74 23.68 -5.15
CA LYS A 45 14.24 22.35 -4.79
C LYS A 45 14.81 21.71 -6.05
N VAL A 46 16.10 21.36 -6.01
CA VAL A 46 16.76 20.59 -7.07
C VAL A 46 16.01 19.27 -7.23
N ALA A 47 15.22 19.13 -8.30
CA ALA A 47 14.52 17.89 -8.60
C ALA A 47 15.54 16.76 -8.88
N PRO A 48 15.27 15.52 -8.46
CA PRO A 48 16.20 14.42 -8.70
C PRO A 48 16.38 14.20 -10.22
N ALA A 49 17.62 14.04 -10.66
CA ALA A 49 17.95 13.87 -12.08
C ALA A 49 17.61 12.47 -12.60
N SER A 50 17.41 11.49 -11.71
CA SER A 50 17.08 10.11 -12.08
C SER A 50 16.26 9.39 -11.00
N VAL A 51 15.57 8.31 -11.40
CA VAL A 51 14.90 7.36 -10.48
C VAL A 51 15.87 6.83 -9.42
N LYS A 52 17.11 6.51 -9.84
CA LYS A 52 18.15 6.02 -8.93
C LYS A 52 18.47 7.04 -7.85
N GLU A 53 18.58 8.31 -8.22
CA GLU A 53 18.84 9.40 -7.27
C GLU A 53 17.66 9.63 -6.32
N ALA A 54 16.42 9.60 -6.84
CA ALA A 54 15.21 9.73 -6.03
C ALA A 54 15.08 8.65 -4.95
N LEU A 55 15.55 7.43 -5.24
CA LEU A 55 15.46 6.28 -4.34
C LEU A 55 16.72 6.01 -3.51
N ALA A 56 17.86 6.63 -3.84
CA ALA A 56 19.13 6.43 -3.14
C ALA A 56 19.05 6.62 -1.61
N PRO A 57 18.27 7.59 -1.07
CA PRO A 57 18.11 7.70 0.38
C PRO A 57 17.44 6.47 1.01
N LEU A 58 16.49 5.81 0.33
CA LEU A 58 15.88 4.58 0.85
C LEU A 58 16.85 3.40 0.85
N GLU A 59 17.73 3.31 -0.16
CA GLU A 59 18.81 2.33 -0.18
C GLU A 59 19.78 2.54 0.99
N LEU A 60 20.12 3.79 1.31
CA LEU A 60 20.97 4.11 2.46
C LEU A 60 20.30 3.76 3.80
N LEU A 61 19.01 4.08 3.96
CA LEU A 61 18.28 3.88 5.21
C LEU A 61 17.98 2.39 5.49
N HIS A 62 17.63 1.62 4.46
CA HIS A 62 17.09 0.26 4.62
C HIS A 62 17.95 -0.84 3.97
N GLY A 63 18.98 -0.49 3.20
CA GLY A 63 19.93 -1.42 2.59
C GLY A 63 19.26 -2.55 1.81
N LYS A 64 19.60 -3.80 2.14
CA LYS A 64 19.03 -5.00 1.48
C LYS A 64 17.51 -5.13 1.61
N THR A 65 16.93 -4.56 2.67
CA THR A 65 15.47 -4.53 2.87
C THR A 65 14.82 -3.70 1.77
N PHE A 66 15.42 -2.57 1.38
CA PHE A 66 14.93 -1.73 0.29
C PHE A 66 14.92 -2.47 -1.04
N LEU A 67 16.02 -3.13 -1.41
CA LEU A 67 16.08 -3.90 -2.68
C LEU A 67 15.03 -5.02 -2.74
N SER A 68 14.79 -5.68 -1.60
CA SER A 68 13.73 -6.69 -1.49
C SER A 68 12.34 -6.08 -1.63
N ALA A 69 12.10 -4.92 -1.01
CA ALA A 69 10.84 -4.19 -1.12
C ALA A 69 10.58 -3.70 -2.56
N LEU A 70 11.61 -3.18 -3.24
CA LEU A 70 11.54 -2.75 -4.63
C LEU A 70 11.18 -3.92 -5.56
N SER A 71 11.75 -5.10 -5.32
CA SER A 71 11.43 -6.32 -6.05
C SER A 71 9.96 -6.73 -5.90
N ILE A 72 9.37 -6.51 -4.73
CA ILE A 72 7.94 -6.79 -4.49
C ILE A 72 7.09 -5.71 -5.18
N ALA A 73 7.35 -4.44 -4.88
CA ALA A 73 6.50 -3.33 -5.27
C ALA A 73 6.54 -3.01 -6.77
N LEU A 74 7.71 -3.11 -7.41
CA LEU A 74 7.89 -2.73 -8.83
C LEU A 74 8.04 -3.92 -9.77
N HIS A 75 8.52 -5.07 -9.27
CA HIS A 75 8.81 -6.23 -10.12
C HIS A 75 7.89 -7.43 -9.86
N GLY A 76 6.88 -7.29 -8.99
CA GLY A 76 5.87 -8.32 -8.76
C GLY A 76 6.43 -9.63 -8.19
N LYS A 77 7.58 -9.59 -7.50
CA LYS A 77 8.21 -10.79 -6.92
C LYS A 77 7.31 -11.49 -5.89
N GLU A 78 6.49 -10.73 -5.19
CA GLU A 78 5.42 -11.21 -4.30
C GLU A 78 4.16 -10.42 -4.64
N SER A 79 2.98 -11.03 -4.45
CA SER A 79 1.71 -10.36 -4.72
C SER A 79 1.45 -9.25 -3.70
N VAL A 80 0.86 -8.14 -4.18
CA VAL A 80 0.31 -7.08 -3.32
C VAL A 80 -1.16 -6.95 -3.63
N VAL A 81 -2.02 -7.23 -2.66
CA VAL A 81 -3.47 -7.20 -2.79
C VAL A 81 -4.05 -6.26 -1.75
N ARG A 82 -4.95 -5.38 -2.16
CA ARG A 82 -5.78 -4.55 -1.29
C ARG A 82 -7.22 -5.07 -1.35
N TYR A 83 -7.70 -5.57 -0.23
CA TYR A 83 -9.09 -5.90 -0.02
C TYR A 83 -9.85 -4.66 0.45
N VAL A 84 -10.92 -4.31 -0.23
CA VAL A 84 -11.81 -3.19 0.07
C VAL A 84 -13.16 -3.76 0.47
N GLU A 85 -13.66 -3.40 1.65
CA GLU A 85 -14.99 -3.85 2.06
C GLU A 85 -16.11 -3.20 1.23
N ASP A 86 -17.01 -4.01 0.67
CA ASP A 86 -18.08 -3.60 -0.26
C ASP A 86 -19.17 -2.71 0.38
N ASN A 87 -19.20 -2.61 1.72
CA ASN A 87 -20.25 -1.89 2.45
C ASN A 87 -20.30 -0.37 2.13
N ILE A 88 -19.32 0.15 1.38
CA ILE A 88 -19.20 1.56 1.00
C ILE A 88 -19.46 1.81 -0.49
N CYS A 89 -19.40 0.78 -1.34
CA CYS A 89 -19.83 0.92 -2.74
C CYS A 89 -21.35 1.11 -2.86
N ALA A 90 -22.13 0.55 -1.92
CA ALA A 90 -23.58 0.68 -1.91
C ALA A 90 -24.07 2.10 -1.52
N ALA A 91 -23.27 2.89 -0.80
CA ALA A 91 -23.66 4.22 -0.33
C ALA A 91 -23.39 5.36 -1.34
N HIS A 92 -22.54 5.13 -2.34
CA HIS A 92 -22.13 6.15 -3.33
C HIS A 92 -22.63 5.88 -4.77
N MET A 93 -23.40 4.82 -4.98
CA MET A 93 -24.12 4.65 -6.24
C MET A 93 -25.42 5.45 -6.20
N PRO A 94 -25.66 6.44 -7.09
CA PRO A 94 -27.00 6.96 -7.28
C PRO A 94 -27.87 5.79 -7.75
N SER A 95 -28.83 5.42 -6.92
CA SER A 95 -29.86 4.44 -7.24
C SER A 95 -30.55 4.85 -8.54
N LEU A 96 -30.21 4.18 -9.64
CA LEU A 96 -31.05 4.21 -10.83
C LEU A 96 -32.34 3.46 -10.48
N PRO A 97 -33.52 4.07 -10.70
CA PRO A 97 -34.76 3.39 -10.41
C PRO A 97 -35.00 2.32 -11.48
N ASN A 98 -35.30 1.12 -10.99
CA ASN A 98 -36.24 0.18 -11.62
C ASN A 98 -35.72 -0.60 -12.85
N ALA A 99 -35.25 -1.82 -12.62
CA ALA A 99 -35.41 -2.92 -13.59
C ALA A 99 -35.61 -4.23 -12.82
N GLN A 100 -36.74 -4.88 -13.10
CA GLN A 100 -37.20 -6.15 -12.52
C GLN A 100 -36.27 -7.35 -12.86
N PRO A 101 -36.40 -8.47 -12.12
CA PRO A 101 -35.45 -9.58 -12.16
C PRO A 101 -35.79 -10.57 -13.28
N THR A 102 -34.78 -10.98 -14.04
CA THR A 102 -34.81 -12.22 -14.82
C THR A 102 -33.58 -13.05 -14.52
N THR A 103 -33.86 -14.09 -13.74
CA THR A 103 -33.26 -15.42 -13.58
C THR A 103 -32.12 -15.87 -14.51
N GLU A 104 -31.18 -16.54 -13.83
CA GLU A 104 -30.41 -17.75 -14.20
C GLU A 104 -28.97 -17.62 -14.74
N ASN A 105 -28.03 -18.01 -13.84
CA ASN A 105 -26.77 -18.74 -14.03
C ASN A 105 -25.72 -18.21 -15.03
N GLU A 106 -24.58 -17.73 -14.52
CA GLU A 106 -23.30 -18.47 -14.50
C GLU A 106 -22.21 -17.63 -13.79
N GLU A 107 -21.27 -18.33 -13.17
CA GLU A 107 -20.21 -17.83 -12.29
C GLU A 107 -19.23 -16.90 -13.02
N GLU A 108 -19.35 -15.59 -12.81
CA GLU A 108 -18.25 -14.67 -13.10
C GLU A 108 -18.05 -13.73 -11.91
N SER A 109 -17.04 -14.05 -11.10
CA SER A 109 -16.54 -13.18 -10.02
C SER A 109 -16.33 -11.77 -10.58
N PRO A 110 -17.05 -10.74 -10.09
CA PRO A 110 -16.93 -9.43 -10.68
C PRO A 110 -15.63 -8.82 -10.16
N ARG A 111 -14.56 -8.93 -10.95
CA ARG A 111 -13.38 -8.05 -10.87
C ARG A 111 -13.85 -6.61 -11.13
N ARG A 112 -14.44 -5.98 -10.12
CA ARG A 112 -14.79 -4.55 -10.17
C ARG A 112 -13.52 -3.75 -9.98
N THR A 113 -12.91 -3.37 -11.10
CA THR A 113 -11.79 -2.43 -11.12
C THR A 113 -12.33 -1.05 -10.76
N LEU A 114 -12.26 -0.66 -9.49
CA LEU A 114 -12.63 0.67 -9.00
C LEU A 114 -11.51 1.67 -9.32
N ALA A 115 -11.27 1.92 -10.60
CA ALA A 115 -10.44 3.05 -11.02
C ALA A 115 -11.26 4.33 -10.88
N GLY A 116 -11.05 5.09 -9.80
CA GLY A 116 -11.49 6.49 -9.71
C GLY A 116 -12.57 6.85 -8.67
N THR A 117 -12.98 5.94 -7.79
CA THR A 117 -13.90 6.31 -6.69
C THR A 117 -13.10 6.78 -5.48
N SER A 118 -13.48 7.90 -4.87
CA SER A 118 -12.90 8.38 -3.61
C SER A 118 -13.23 7.38 -2.48
N LEU A 119 -12.30 6.46 -2.21
CA LEU A 119 -12.43 5.43 -1.19
C LEU A 119 -12.14 5.95 0.24
N SER A 120 -12.27 7.26 0.49
CA SER A 120 -11.81 7.90 1.74
C SER A 120 -12.43 7.33 3.02
N THR A 121 -13.56 6.63 2.94
CA THR A 121 -14.24 6.00 4.09
C THR A 121 -14.07 4.47 4.15
N ALA A 122 -13.42 3.86 3.16
CA ALA A 122 -13.30 2.41 3.03
C ALA A 122 -12.39 1.76 4.07
N ARG A 123 -12.80 0.58 4.53
CA ARG A 123 -11.94 -0.29 5.34
C ARG A 123 -11.09 -1.15 4.42
N TYR A 124 -9.80 -1.23 4.74
CA TYR A 124 -8.82 -1.93 3.93
C TYR A 124 -8.11 -3.02 4.72
N ILE A 125 -7.83 -4.12 4.04
CA ILE A 125 -6.86 -5.11 4.46
C ILE A 125 -5.87 -5.28 3.32
N TYR A 126 -4.59 -5.34 3.64
CA TYR A 126 -3.54 -5.56 2.66
C TYR A 126 -2.99 -6.97 2.81
N ARG A 127 -2.71 -7.64 1.70
CA ARG A 127 -1.90 -8.86 1.67
C ARG A 127 -0.66 -8.59 0.85
N VAL A 128 0.50 -8.85 1.43
CA VAL A 128 1.81 -8.68 0.80
C VAL A 128 2.56 -10.00 0.92
N GLY A 129 2.68 -10.71 -0.20
CA GLY A 129 3.10 -12.10 -0.22
C GLY A 129 2.16 -12.97 0.63
N GLU A 130 2.71 -13.62 1.64
CA GLU A 130 1.95 -14.48 2.54
C GLU A 130 1.38 -13.74 3.75
N HIS A 131 1.70 -12.47 3.94
CA HIS A 131 1.34 -11.76 5.18
C HIS A 131 0.15 -10.82 4.99
N ILE A 132 -0.77 -10.87 5.95
CA ILE A 132 -1.89 -9.93 6.05
C ILE A 132 -1.50 -8.75 6.95
N LEU A 133 -1.69 -7.54 6.44
CA LEU A 133 -1.36 -6.27 7.08
C LEU A 133 -2.65 -5.45 7.23
N LEU A 134 -2.95 -5.07 8.48
CA LEU A 134 -4.09 -4.20 8.81
C LEU A 134 -3.75 -2.71 8.70
N SER A 135 -2.47 -2.38 8.59
CA SER A 135 -1.97 -1.02 8.43
C SER A 135 -0.60 -1.01 7.80
N GLU A 136 -0.18 0.15 7.31
CA GLU A 136 1.16 0.40 6.78
C GLU A 136 2.25 0.46 7.84
N TYR A 137 1.92 0.18 9.10
CA TYR A 137 2.82 0.36 10.24
C TYR A 137 3.15 -0.93 10.95
N TYR A 138 2.48 -2.03 10.61
CA TYR A 138 2.67 -3.31 11.28
C TYR A 138 2.65 -4.47 10.28
N CYS A 139 3.54 -5.43 10.48
CA CYS A 139 3.57 -6.67 9.70
C CYS A 139 3.82 -7.85 10.65
N PRO A 140 3.08 -8.96 10.51
CA PRO A 140 3.25 -10.14 11.37
C PRO A 140 4.49 -10.97 11.04
N CYS A 141 5.31 -10.59 10.04
CA CYS A 141 6.44 -11.40 9.63
C CYS A 141 7.54 -11.50 10.71
N SER A 142 8.25 -12.62 10.71
CA SER A 142 9.32 -12.91 11.67
C SER A 142 10.44 -11.85 11.68
N ALA A 143 10.78 -11.30 10.51
CA ALA A 143 11.78 -10.24 10.38
C ALA A 143 11.35 -8.96 11.14
N TYR A 144 10.07 -8.57 11.04
CA TYR A 144 9.52 -7.43 11.75
C TYR A 144 9.49 -7.68 13.27
N ALA A 145 9.04 -8.87 13.69
CA ALA A 145 9.03 -9.26 15.10
C ALA A 145 10.43 -9.29 15.73
N TYR A 146 11.43 -9.78 14.99
CA TYR A 146 12.82 -9.79 15.44
C TYR A 146 13.38 -8.37 15.62
N GLN A 147 13.10 -7.46 14.67
CA GLN A 147 13.53 -6.06 14.74
C GLN A 147 12.87 -5.32 15.91
N SER A 148 11.56 -5.49 16.11
CA SER A 148 10.79 -4.82 17.15
C SER A 148 11.19 -5.25 18.57
N VAL A 149 11.42 -6.55 18.79
CA VAL A 149 11.77 -7.08 20.12
C VAL A 149 13.25 -6.89 20.46
N ARG A 150 14.17 -7.22 19.54
CA ARG A 150 15.60 -7.33 19.89
C ARG A 150 16.42 -6.10 19.59
N ARG A 151 16.07 -5.31 18.58
CA ARG A 151 16.94 -4.22 18.10
C ARG A 151 16.48 -2.83 18.49
N LYS A 152 15.22 -2.65 18.95
CA LYS A 152 14.60 -1.34 19.23
C LYS A 152 14.89 -0.31 18.11
N LYS A 153 15.05 -0.79 16.87
CA LYS A 153 15.50 -0.03 15.71
C LYS A 153 14.71 -0.50 14.49
N VAL A 154 14.25 0.49 13.74
CA VAL A 154 13.62 0.45 12.42
C VAL A 154 12.48 -0.56 12.28
N TRP A 155 11.27 -0.01 12.31
CA TRP A 155 9.99 -0.71 12.21
C TRP A 155 9.60 -0.93 10.74
N CYS A 156 10.52 -1.47 9.94
CA CYS A 156 10.29 -1.56 8.49
C CYS A 156 10.88 -2.86 7.92
N CYS A 157 10.01 -3.86 7.74
CA CYS A 157 10.34 -5.04 6.96
C CYS A 157 10.11 -4.78 5.46
N LYS A 158 10.56 -5.69 4.60
CA LYS A 158 10.37 -5.57 3.15
C LYS A 158 8.90 -5.43 2.75
N HIS A 159 7.97 -6.07 3.47
CA HIS A 159 6.54 -6.03 3.16
C HIS A 159 5.92 -4.65 3.45
N ILE A 160 6.25 -4.06 4.60
CA ILE A 160 5.80 -2.69 4.96
C ILE A 160 6.35 -1.68 3.95
N LEU A 161 7.66 -1.78 3.65
CA LEU A 161 8.28 -0.84 2.72
C LEU A 161 7.72 -0.98 1.31
N ALA A 162 7.46 -2.20 0.85
CA ALA A 162 6.84 -2.46 -0.44
C ALA A 162 5.41 -1.90 -0.50
N LEU A 163 4.61 -2.16 0.53
CA LEU A 163 3.26 -1.63 0.63
C LEU A 163 3.28 -0.10 0.56
N ARG A 164 4.08 0.57 1.40
CA ARG A 164 4.18 2.04 1.40
C ARG A 164 4.63 2.60 0.04
N LEU A 165 5.50 1.90 -0.68
CA LEU A 165 5.92 2.32 -2.01
C LEU A 165 4.76 2.26 -3.01
N CYS A 166 3.99 1.17 -3.01
CA CYS A 166 2.78 1.07 -3.84
C CYS A 166 1.75 2.15 -3.49
N LEU A 167 1.53 2.41 -2.20
CA LEU A 167 0.56 3.40 -1.73
C LEU A 167 0.98 4.84 -2.04
N ALA A 168 2.27 5.15 -1.93
CA ALA A 168 2.79 6.47 -2.28
C ALA A 168 2.65 6.75 -3.78
N LEU A 169 2.88 5.75 -4.63
CA LEU A 169 2.69 5.90 -6.08
C LEU A 169 1.21 6.05 -6.45
N GLU A 170 0.34 5.25 -5.84
CA GLU A 170 -1.11 5.35 -6.06
C GLU A 170 -1.64 6.72 -5.60
N SER A 171 -1.22 7.23 -4.44
CA SER A 171 -1.68 8.53 -3.92
C SER A 171 -1.22 9.71 -4.78
N ALA A 172 -0.10 9.56 -5.49
CA ALA A 172 0.38 10.51 -6.50
C ALA A 172 -0.30 10.34 -7.88
N GLY A 173 -1.26 9.41 -8.00
CA GLY A 173 -1.98 9.15 -9.25
C GLY A 173 -1.16 8.41 -10.31
N VAL A 174 -0.06 7.76 -9.93
CA VAL A 174 0.75 6.94 -10.83
C VAL A 174 0.09 5.58 -10.98
N GLU A 175 -0.25 5.19 -12.20
CA GLU A 175 -0.87 3.90 -12.49
C GLU A 175 -0.02 2.74 -11.95
N GLN A 176 -0.62 1.89 -11.10
CA GLN A 176 0.05 0.75 -10.47
C GLN A 176 -0.55 -0.57 -10.97
N HIS A 177 0.24 -1.36 -11.70
CA HIS A 177 -0.17 -2.71 -12.10
C HIS A 177 0.10 -3.78 -11.03
N ASN A 178 0.94 -3.46 -10.04
CA ASN A 178 1.42 -4.44 -9.06
C ASN A 178 0.54 -4.56 -7.81
N ILE A 179 -0.36 -3.59 -7.56
CA ILE A 179 -1.35 -3.68 -6.49
C ILE A 179 -2.71 -4.08 -7.06
N GLN A 180 -3.18 -5.27 -6.68
CA GLN A 180 -4.49 -5.77 -7.08
C GLN A 180 -5.53 -5.27 -6.09
N ILE A 181 -6.58 -4.63 -6.57
CA ILE A 181 -7.69 -4.16 -5.73
C ILE A 181 -8.84 -5.15 -5.86
N LEU A 182 -9.26 -5.73 -4.74
CA LEU A 182 -10.38 -6.68 -4.68
C LEU A 182 -11.45 -6.13 -3.75
N VAL A 183 -12.66 -5.95 -4.27
CA VAL A 183 -13.83 -5.62 -3.46
C VAL A 183 -14.41 -6.91 -2.91
N ILE A 184 -14.58 -6.99 -1.58
CA ILE A 184 -15.06 -8.19 -0.89
C ILE A 184 -16.23 -7.88 0.01
N ASP A 185 -17.11 -8.85 0.19
CA ASP A 185 -18.25 -8.73 1.09
C ASP A 185 -17.81 -8.64 2.57
N PRO A 186 -18.66 -8.10 3.46
CA PRO A 186 -18.33 -7.94 4.88
C PRO A 186 -17.98 -9.24 5.61
N LYS A 187 -18.51 -10.40 5.19
CA LYS A 187 -18.22 -11.68 5.83
C LYS A 187 -16.80 -12.13 5.48
N THR A 188 -16.43 -12.09 4.20
CA THR A 188 -15.05 -12.37 3.75
C THR A 188 -14.05 -11.41 4.40
N PHE A 189 -14.42 -10.13 4.56
CA PHE A 189 -13.59 -9.15 5.25
C PHE A 189 -13.38 -9.51 6.73
N ALA A 190 -14.43 -9.94 7.43
CA ALA A 190 -14.35 -10.38 8.81
C ALA A 190 -13.50 -11.65 8.97
N ASP A 191 -13.60 -12.60 8.03
CA ASP A 191 -12.79 -13.82 8.03
C ASP A 191 -11.28 -13.50 7.90
N LEU A 192 -10.92 -12.57 7.01
CA LEU A 192 -9.54 -12.08 6.88
C LEU A 192 -9.04 -11.38 8.14
N LEU A 193 -9.89 -10.61 8.83
CA LEU A 193 -9.53 -10.01 10.12
C LEU A 193 -9.30 -11.07 11.20
N ALA A 194 -10.09 -12.14 11.19
CA ALA A 194 -9.97 -13.23 12.15
C ALA A 194 -8.67 -14.01 11.95
N GLU A 195 -8.26 -14.26 10.70
CA GLU A 195 -6.98 -14.92 10.36
C GLU A 195 -5.78 -14.22 11.02
N VAL A 196 -5.74 -12.88 10.95
CA VAL A 196 -4.69 -12.07 11.61
C VAL A 196 -4.66 -12.26 13.13
N ASN A 197 -5.82 -12.54 13.74
CA ASN A 197 -5.91 -12.74 15.19
C ASN A 197 -5.52 -14.17 15.60
N TYR A 198 -5.82 -15.19 14.78
CA TYR A 198 -5.41 -16.57 15.04
C TYR A 198 -3.89 -16.75 14.95
N GLU A 199 -3.22 -16.11 13.98
CA GLU A 199 -1.74 -16.15 13.89
C GLU A 199 -1.05 -15.60 15.16
N LYS A 200 -1.70 -14.66 15.86
CA LYS A 200 -1.18 -14.10 17.13
C LYS A 200 -1.33 -15.06 18.30
N GLU A 201 -2.34 -15.93 18.30
CA GLU A 201 -2.58 -16.87 19.40
C GLU A 201 -1.64 -18.08 19.30
N ASP A 202 -1.48 -18.67 18.12
CA ASP A 202 -0.56 -19.82 17.94
C ASP A 202 0.91 -19.45 18.22
N SER A 203 1.29 -18.19 17.97
CA SER A 203 2.63 -17.68 18.28
C SER A 203 2.89 -17.53 19.80
N LYS A 204 1.84 -17.50 20.64
CA LYS A 204 2.00 -17.44 22.11
C LYS A 204 2.24 -18.80 22.75
N TYR A 205 1.85 -19.90 22.10
CA TYR A 205 1.91 -21.24 22.67
C TYR A 205 3.10 -22.09 22.19
N LYS A 206 3.90 -21.59 21.24
CA LYS A 206 5.21 -22.18 20.89
C LYS A 206 6.33 -21.52 21.71
N LYS A 207 6.58 -22.02 22.91
CA LYS A 207 7.79 -21.77 23.70
C LYS A 207 8.49 -23.08 24.03
#